data_AF-A0A8T0BHY9-F1
#
_entry.id   AF-A0A8T0BHY9-F1
#
_cell.length_a   1.000
_cell.length_b   1.000
_cell.length_c   1.000
_cell.angle_alpha   90.00
_cell.angle_beta   90.00
_cell.angle_gamma   90.00
#
_symmetry.space_group_name_H-M   'P 1'
#
loop_
_entity.id
_entity.type
_entity.pdbx_description
1 polymer ?
#
loop_
_entity_poly.entity_id
_entity_poly.type
_entity_poly.pdbx_seq_one_letter_code
_entity_poly.pdbx_strand_id
1 'polypeptide(L)'
;MISHSVLRLLLVLTFLQSFATAQDKIGPFRCCFQFLAKRIPKKLITNYRVTARQCTKPGVIFTLKNNPEVCVDPDVKWVQKTMNYLNQRLHIEPDKPASTASAHRDQPDKPSSTAHRDEPDSTTKPIFSSPTRAGCK
;
A
#
# COMPACT_ATOMS: atom_id res chain seq x y z
N MET A 1 32.12 -0.66 44.20
CA MET A 1 30.78 -0.36 44.75
C MET A 1 30.04 0.47 43.71
N ILE A 2 28.95 -0.04 43.14
CA ILE A 2 28.18 0.70 42.13
C ILE A 2 27.29 1.70 42.90
N SER A 3 27.41 3.00 42.59
CA SER A 3 26.65 4.06 43.26
C SER A 3 25.15 3.95 42.94
N HIS A 4 24.28 4.31 43.90
CA HIS A 4 22.83 4.35 43.71
C HIS A 4 22.40 5.23 42.53
N SER A 5 23.17 6.28 42.24
CA SER A 5 22.94 7.15 41.08
C SER A 5 23.12 6.40 39.77
N VAL A 6 24.11 5.51 39.69
CA VAL A 6 24.38 4.67 38.52
C VAL A 6 23.28 3.63 38.35
N LEU A 7 22.80 3.03 39.45
CA LEU A 7 21.71 2.06 39.43
C LEU A 7 20.41 2.68 38.89
N ARG A 8 20.07 3.90 39.31
CA ARG A 8 18.87 4.62 38.84
C ARG A 8 18.97 4.95 37.35
N LEU A 9 20.12 5.40 36.87
CA LEU A 9 20.33 5.74 35.46
C LEU A 9 20.15 4.52 34.53
N LEU A 10 20.72 3.37 34.92
CA LEU A 10 20.56 2.13 34.17
C LEU A 10 19.10 1.67 34.10
N LEU A 11 18.35 1.81 35.20
CA LEU A 11 16.94 1.42 35.27
C LEU A 11 16.05 2.31 34.38
N VAL A 12 16.33 3.61 34.31
CA VAL A 12 15.62 4.53 33.40
C VAL A 12 15.93 4.21 31.94
N LEU A 13 17.19 3.88 31.61
CA LEU A 13 17.61 3.58 30.24
C LEU A 13 16.94 2.31 29.69
N THR A 14 16.85 1.24 30.51
CA THR A 14 16.17 0.00 30.12
C THR A 14 14.66 0.18 29.99
N PHE A 15 14.05 1.00 30.84
CA PHE A 15 12.65 1.36 30.72
C PHE A 15 12.38 2.11 29.42
N LEU A 16 13.21 3.09 29.07
CA LEU A 16 13.08 3.87 27.84
C LEU A 16 13.24 3.01 26.57
N GLN A 17 14.15 2.02 26.60
CA GLN A 17 14.30 1.04 25.53
C GLN A 17 13.05 0.17 25.34
N SER A 18 12.25 -0.04 26.39
CA SER A 18 11.01 -0.81 26.30
C SER A 18 9.91 -0.05 25.52
N PHE A 19 9.91 1.28 25.58
CA PHE A 19 9.00 2.13 24.81
C PHE A 19 9.46 2.36 23.36
N ALA A 20 10.75 2.19 23.05
CA ALA A 20 11.33 2.52 21.75
C ALA A 20 11.44 1.34 20.76
N THR A 21 11.01 0.13 21.13
CA THR A 21 10.97 -0.98 20.17
C THR A 21 9.67 -0.95 19.37
N ALA A 22 9.63 -0.09 18.34
CA ALA A 22 8.81 -0.37 17.17
C ALA A 22 9.40 -1.63 16.52
N GLN A 23 8.95 -2.80 16.99
CA GLN A 23 9.19 -4.05 16.29
C GLN A 23 8.39 -3.97 15.00
N ASP A 24 9.04 -3.47 13.95
CA ASP A 24 8.58 -3.71 12.59
C ASP A 24 8.56 -5.23 12.47
N LYS A 25 7.36 -5.81 12.55
CA LYS A 25 7.19 -7.27 12.58
C LYS A 25 7.58 -7.78 11.21
N ILE A 26 8.88 -7.99 11.00
CA ILE A 26 9.45 -8.66 9.84
C ILE A 26 9.19 -10.15 10.05
N GLY A 27 7.91 -10.52 10.08
CA GLY A 27 7.49 -11.87 9.81
C GLY A 27 7.74 -12.16 8.32
N PRO A 28 7.90 -13.42 7.92
CA PRO A 28 8.10 -13.75 6.52
C PRO A 28 6.94 -13.21 5.67
N PHE A 29 7.26 -12.36 4.69
CA PHE A 29 6.29 -11.87 3.71
C PHE A 29 5.67 -13.08 2.98
N ARG A 30 4.35 -13.16 2.95
CA ARG A 30 3.63 -14.19 2.20
C ARG A 30 3.75 -13.89 0.70
N CYS A 31 4.76 -14.47 0.05
CA CYS A 31 4.98 -14.36 -1.40
C CYS A 31 4.37 -15.53 -2.17
N CYS A 32 4.03 -15.27 -3.44
CA CYS A 32 3.56 -16.29 -4.38
C CYS A 32 4.71 -16.75 -5.29
N PHE A 33 4.95 -18.06 -5.32
CA PHE A 33 5.94 -18.66 -6.22
C PHE A 33 5.29 -19.43 -7.37
N GLN A 34 4.06 -19.90 -7.17
CA GLN A 34 3.28 -20.65 -8.13
C GLN A 34 1.89 -20.04 -8.26
N PHE A 35 1.38 -19.95 -9.49
CA PHE A 35 0.09 -19.35 -9.79
C PHE A 35 -0.88 -20.37 -10.35
N LEU A 36 -2.13 -20.32 -9.89
CA LEU A 36 -3.19 -21.16 -10.43
C LEU A 36 -3.63 -20.65 -11.81
N ALA A 37 -3.42 -21.46 -12.85
CA ALA A 37 -3.87 -21.15 -14.20
C ALA A 37 -5.40 -21.30 -14.38
N LYS A 38 -6.04 -22.16 -13.57
CA LYS A 38 -7.47 -22.43 -13.66
C LYS A 38 -8.29 -21.29 -13.05
N ARG A 39 -9.39 -20.95 -13.74
CA ARG A 39 -10.32 -19.93 -13.26
C ARG A 39 -11.16 -20.44 -12.09
N ILE A 40 -11.19 -19.67 -11.01
CA ILE A 40 -12.05 -19.95 -9.84
C ILE A 40 -13.38 -19.19 -9.99
N PRO A 41 -14.54 -19.84 -9.76
CA PRO A 41 -15.82 -19.15 -9.70
C PRO A 41 -15.84 -18.08 -8.60
N LYS A 42 -16.20 -16.83 -8.95
CA LYS A 42 -16.27 -15.68 -8.02
C LYS A 42 -17.08 -15.93 -6.74
N LYS A 43 -18.10 -16.79 -6.80
CA LYS A 43 -18.98 -17.13 -5.66
C LYS A 43 -18.26 -17.93 -4.56
N LEU A 44 -17.12 -18.54 -4.88
CA LEU A 44 -16.31 -19.32 -3.94
C LEU A 44 -15.25 -18.48 -3.24
N ILE A 45 -14.99 -17.27 -3.72
CA ILE A 45 -13.95 -16.38 -3.19
C ILE A 45 -14.58 -15.46 -2.16
N THR A 46 -14.04 -15.47 -0.94
CA THR A 46 -14.56 -14.70 0.20
C THR A 46 -13.77 -13.44 0.42
N ASN A 47 -12.47 -13.45 0.14
CA ASN A 47 -11.58 -12.29 0.29
C ASN A 47 -10.37 -12.41 -0.65
N TYR A 48 -9.60 -11.34 -0.77
CA TYR A 48 -8.30 -11.36 -1.42
C TYR A 48 -7.29 -10.46 -0.71
N ARG A 49 -6.00 -10.72 -0.94
CA ARG A 49 -4.91 -9.80 -0.57
C ARG A 49 -3.87 -9.74 -1.68
N VAL A 50 -3.21 -8.60 -1.82
CA VAL A 50 -2.05 -8.44 -2.72
C VAL A 50 -0.79 -8.84 -1.95
N THR A 51 0.15 -9.51 -2.62
CA THR A 51 1.45 -9.83 -2.02
C THR A 51 2.25 -8.56 -1.77
N ALA A 52 3.14 -8.60 -0.79
CA ALA A 52 3.97 -7.45 -0.44
C ALA A 52 4.95 -7.09 -1.59
N ARG A 53 5.35 -5.82 -1.66
CA ARG A 53 6.25 -5.32 -2.73
C ARG A 53 7.66 -5.92 -2.67
N GLN A 54 8.04 -6.52 -1.53
CA GLN A 54 9.32 -7.21 -1.37
C GLN A 54 9.37 -8.57 -2.10
N CYS A 55 8.22 -9.08 -2.55
CA CYS A 55 8.18 -10.32 -3.31
C CYS A 55 8.72 -10.11 -4.72
N THR A 56 9.60 -11.02 -5.18
CA THR A 56 10.18 -10.97 -6.54
C THR A 56 9.13 -11.02 -7.64
N LYS A 57 8.00 -11.71 -7.39
CA LYS A 57 6.86 -11.77 -8.30
C LYS A 57 5.63 -11.14 -7.64
N PRO A 58 4.95 -10.19 -8.30
CA PRO A 58 3.68 -9.70 -7.82
C PRO A 58 2.63 -10.82 -7.88
N GLY A 59 1.78 -10.89 -6.88
CA GLY A 59 0.76 -11.92 -6.78
C GLY A 59 -0.48 -11.43 -6.04
N VAL A 60 -1.58 -12.12 -6.29
CA VAL A 60 -2.82 -11.94 -5.53
C VAL A 60 -3.17 -13.26 -4.88
N ILE A 61 -3.51 -13.24 -3.60
CA ILE A 61 -3.91 -14.42 -2.85
C ILE A 61 -5.41 -14.34 -2.60
N PHE A 62 -6.15 -15.26 -3.20
CA PHE A 62 -7.57 -15.44 -2.97
C PHE A 62 -7.83 -16.38 -1.79
N THR A 63 -8.68 -15.94 -0.87
CA THR A 63 -9.23 -16.79 0.18
C THR A 63 -10.56 -17.35 -0.31
N LEU A 64 -10.70 -18.67 -0.29
CA LEU A 64 -11.94 -19.34 -0.67
C LEU A 64 -12.80 -19.65 0.57
N LYS A 65 -14.08 -20.01 0.36
CA LYS A 65 -15.05 -20.33 1.42
C LYS A 65 -14.57 -21.36 2.44
N ASN A 66 -13.78 -22.35 2.04
CA ASN A 66 -13.28 -23.40 2.93
C ASN A 66 -11.93 -23.01 3.57
N ASN A 67 -11.57 -21.73 3.49
CA ASN A 67 -10.28 -21.19 3.90
C ASN A 67 -9.01 -21.65 3.13
N PRO A 68 -9.04 -22.32 1.96
CA PRO A 68 -7.80 -22.48 1.20
C PRO A 68 -7.41 -21.15 0.56
N GLU A 69 -6.12 -20.86 0.63
CA GLU A 69 -5.50 -19.69 0.02
C GLU A 69 -4.87 -20.10 -1.31
N VAL A 70 -5.17 -19.35 -2.37
CA VAL A 70 -4.66 -19.64 -3.71
C VAL A 70 -3.99 -18.41 -4.29
N CYS A 71 -2.75 -18.59 -4.74
CA CYS A 71 -2.02 -17.60 -5.51
C CYS A 71 -2.54 -17.55 -6.96
N VAL A 72 -2.86 -16.36 -7.42
CA VAL A 72 -3.28 -16.07 -8.80
C VAL A 72 -2.51 -14.88 -9.34
N ASP A 73 -2.35 -14.87 -10.66
CA ASP A 73 -1.58 -13.88 -11.38
C ASP A 73 -2.42 -12.58 -11.57
N PRO A 74 -1.94 -11.41 -11.11
CA PRO A 74 -2.66 -10.14 -11.23
C PRO A 74 -2.86 -9.68 -12.68
N ASP A 75 -2.06 -10.14 -13.64
CA ASP A 75 -2.14 -9.71 -15.03
C ASP A 75 -3.29 -10.42 -15.79
N VAL A 76 -3.88 -11.44 -15.17
CA VAL A 76 -4.96 -12.19 -15.79
C VAL A 76 -6.29 -11.46 -15.65
N LYS A 77 -6.95 -11.17 -16.78
CA LYS A 77 -8.21 -10.40 -16.86
C LYS A 77 -9.32 -10.87 -15.90
N TRP A 78 -9.45 -12.18 -15.66
CA TRP A 78 -10.49 -12.68 -14.75
C TRP A 78 -10.18 -12.41 -13.27
N VAL A 79 -8.89 -12.33 -12.91
CA VAL A 79 -8.41 -11.99 -11.56
C VAL A 79 -8.77 -10.54 -11.26
N GLN A 80 -8.42 -9.62 -12.15
CA GLN A 80 -8.75 -8.19 -12.04
C GLN A 80 -10.26 -7.94 -11.91
N LYS A 81 -11.07 -8.59 -12.75
CA LYS A 81 -12.54 -8.53 -12.66
C LYS A 81 -13.07 -9.04 -11.32
N THR A 82 -12.43 -10.06 -10.76
CA THR A 82 -12.81 -10.65 -9.48
C THR A 82 -12.42 -9.72 -8.33
N MET A 83 -11.23 -9.13 -8.36
CA MET A 83 -10.80 -8.12 -7.37
C MET A 83 -11.75 -6.94 -7.35
N ASN A 84 -12.13 -6.39 -8.51
CA ASN A 84 -13.09 -5.30 -8.60
C ASN A 84 -14.47 -5.69 -8.02
N TYR A 85 -14.96 -6.89 -8.34
CA TYR A 85 -16.20 -7.42 -7.75
C TYR A 85 -16.10 -7.54 -6.21
N LEU A 86 -14.96 -8.00 -5.69
CA LEU A 86 -14.74 -8.13 -4.26
C LEU A 86 -14.62 -6.76 -3.57
N ASN A 87 -13.97 -5.76 -4.19
CA ASN A 87 -13.91 -4.40 -3.69
C ASN A 87 -15.29 -3.80 -3.50
N GLN A 88 -16.16 -3.96 -4.50
CA GLN A 88 -17.54 -3.49 -4.44
C GLN A 88 -18.35 -4.25 -3.38
N ARG A 89 -18.17 -5.58 -3.28
CA ARG A 89 -18.93 -6.42 -2.33
C ARG A 89 -18.54 -6.17 -0.87
N LEU A 90 -17.24 -6.03 -0.63
CA LEU A 90 -16.67 -5.99 0.71
C LEU A 90 -16.34 -4.56 1.17
N HIS A 91 -16.54 -3.54 0.31
CA HIS A 91 -16.05 -2.18 0.50
C HIS A 91 -14.54 -2.15 0.83
N ILE A 92 -13.77 -3.07 0.22
CA ILE A 92 -12.33 -3.17 0.41
C ILE A 92 -11.69 -2.07 -0.43
N GLU A 93 -11.05 -1.11 0.22
CA GLU A 93 -10.13 -0.19 -0.43
C GLU A 93 -8.87 -0.99 -0.83
N PRO A 94 -8.49 -1.01 -2.11
CA PRO A 94 -7.24 -1.64 -2.51
C PRO A 94 -6.09 -0.84 -1.87
N ASP A 95 -5.23 -1.54 -1.12
CA ASP A 95 -4.01 -1.03 -0.46
C ASP A 95 -4.11 -0.52 1.00
N LYS A 96 -4.99 -1.06 1.84
CA LYS A 96 -4.76 -1.00 3.29
C LYS A 96 -4.17 -2.32 3.81
N PRO A 97 -2.85 -2.40 4.15
CA PRO A 97 -2.38 -3.46 5.02
C PRO A 97 -3.23 -3.43 6.29
N ALA A 98 -3.72 -4.59 6.73
CA ALA A 98 -4.68 -4.73 7.81
C ALA A 98 -4.20 -4.02 9.10
N SER A 99 -4.50 -2.73 9.23
CA SER A 99 -4.36 -1.97 10.46
C SER A 99 -5.70 -2.03 11.17
N THR A 100 -5.85 -3.00 12.06
CA THR A 100 -6.71 -2.80 13.23
C THR A 100 -5.99 -1.77 14.10
N ALA A 101 -6.11 -0.50 13.75
CA ALA A 101 -5.73 0.62 14.58
C ALA A 101 -6.99 1.48 14.72
N SER A 102 -7.78 1.13 15.72
CA SER A 102 -8.84 1.98 16.24
C SER A 102 -8.20 2.94 17.25
N ALA A 103 -8.60 4.21 17.13
CA ALA A 103 -8.39 5.35 18.03
C ALA A 103 -7.04 6.08 17.97
N HIS A 104 -6.95 7.08 17.08
CA HIS A 104 -6.62 8.42 17.55
C HIS A 104 -7.62 9.42 16.94
N ARG A 105 -8.49 9.97 17.80
CA ARG A 105 -9.36 11.12 17.53
C ARG A 105 -8.51 12.39 17.54
N ASP A 106 -8.76 13.26 16.56
CA ASP A 106 -8.72 14.74 16.54
C ASP A 106 -7.87 15.45 17.62
N GLN A 107 -6.92 16.36 17.31
CA GLN A 107 -7.07 17.67 16.62
C GLN A 107 -5.69 18.41 16.66
N PRO A 108 -5.51 19.65 16.16
CA PRO A 108 -5.63 20.20 14.80
C PRO A 108 -4.30 20.85 14.30
N ASP A 109 -3.93 20.66 13.03
CA ASP A 109 -2.85 21.45 12.43
C ASP A 109 -3.32 22.82 11.93
N LYS A 110 -2.45 23.78 12.21
CA LYS A 110 -2.49 25.24 12.08
C LYS A 110 -2.75 25.74 10.64
N PRO A 111 -3.42 26.90 10.44
CA PRO A 111 -3.54 27.51 9.13
C PRO A 111 -2.21 28.18 8.73
N SER A 112 -1.65 27.75 7.60
CA SER A 112 -0.65 28.52 6.85
C SER A 112 -1.35 29.18 5.67
N SER A 113 -1.65 30.47 5.82
CA SER A 113 -1.90 31.38 4.72
C SER A 113 -0.61 32.15 4.46
N THR A 114 -0.04 32.08 3.26
CA THR A 114 0.53 33.28 2.64
C THR A 114 0.46 33.19 1.12
N ALA A 115 0.04 34.30 0.56
CA ALA A 115 -0.42 34.52 -0.80
C ALA A 115 0.64 34.41 -1.90
N HIS A 116 0.11 34.12 -3.09
CA HIS A 116 0.58 34.55 -4.40
C HIS A 116 1.27 35.93 -4.41
N ARG A 117 2.37 36.01 -5.14
CA ARG A 117 2.74 37.21 -5.92
C ARG A 117 3.10 36.79 -7.33
N ASP A 118 2.33 37.34 -8.27
CA ASP A 118 2.65 37.41 -9.68
C ASP A 118 3.87 38.33 -9.91
N GLU A 119 4.75 37.96 -10.83
CA GLU A 119 5.51 38.94 -11.63
C GLU A 119 5.61 38.43 -13.08
N PRO A 120 5.23 39.25 -14.08
CA PRO A 120 5.32 38.93 -15.50
C PRO A 120 6.61 39.48 -16.09
N ASP A 121 7.20 38.80 -17.07
CA ASP A 121 7.69 39.54 -18.24
C ASP A 121 7.68 38.70 -19.52
N SER A 122 7.25 39.41 -20.55
CA SER A 122 7.13 39.08 -21.94
C SER A 122 8.49 38.73 -22.57
N THR A 123 8.50 37.88 -23.60
CA THR A 123 9.06 38.22 -24.92
C THR A 123 9.27 36.97 -25.79
N THR A 124 8.61 37.00 -26.95
CA THR A 124 8.87 36.24 -28.21
C THR A 124 8.01 34.99 -28.51
N LYS A 125 6.92 35.24 -29.24
CA LYS A 125 6.31 34.35 -30.26
C LYS A 125 7.03 34.56 -31.62
N PRO A 126 6.61 33.94 -32.74
CA PRO A 126 6.34 32.51 -33.02
C PRO A 126 6.98 32.10 -34.37
N ILE A 127 7.20 30.81 -34.69
CA ILE A 127 7.17 30.36 -36.11
C ILE A 127 6.49 29.00 -36.24
N PHE A 128 5.61 28.99 -37.22
CA PHE A 128 4.60 28.06 -37.69
C PHE A 128 5.22 26.97 -38.59
N SER A 129 4.86 25.69 -38.40
CA SER A 129 4.79 24.71 -39.50
C SER A 129 4.18 23.37 -39.06
N SER A 130 2.89 23.17 -39.33
CA SER A 130 2.35 21.90 -39.86
C SER A 130 2.72 21.81 -41.36
N PRO A 131 2.55 20.71 -42.15
CA PRO A 131 1.67 19.53 -42.01
C PRO A 131 2.42 18.18 -42.28
N THR A 132 1.88 16.95 -42.25
CA THR A 132 0.87 16.38 -43.16
C THR A 132 0.58 14.90 -42.83
N ARG A 133 -0.69 14.52 -43.03
CA ARG A 133 -1.33 13.20 -43.23
C ARG A 133 -0.44 12.07 -43.82
N ALA A 134 -0.56 10.86 -43.25
CA ALA A 134 -0.56 9.59 -43.99
C ALA A 134 -1.31 8.50 -43.19
N GLY A 135 -2.30 7.86 -43.82
CA GLY A 135 -2.99 6.68 -43.27
C GLY A 135 -2.23 5.40 -43.57
N CYS A 136 -2.39 4.39 -42.72
CA CYS A 136 -1.98 3.02 -43.03
C CYS A 136 -3.23 2.13 -43.14
N LYS A 137 -3.21 1.33 -44.20
CA LYS A 137 -4.20 0.33 -44.59
C LYS A 137 -3.99 -0.97 -43.84
#